data_AF-A0A9R1TWV9-F1
#
_entry.id   AF-A0A9R1TWV9-F1
#
_cell.length_a   1.000
_cell.length_b   1.000
_cell.length_c   1.000
_cell.angle_alpha   90.00
_cell.angle_beta   90.00
_cell.angle_gamma   90.00
#
_symmetry.space_group_name_H-M   'P 1'
#
loop_
_entity.id
_entity.type
_entity.pdbx_description
1 polymer ?
#
loop_
_entity_poly.entity_id
_entity_poly.type
_entity_poly.pdbx_seq_one_letter_code
_entity_poly.pdbx_strand_id
1 'polypeptide(L)'
;MSMTLEDPFFVVKDEVCKALNKTRGLYGRWSDSQVNISALTPIGLVPGGLPVSKEELEWTTTELRNALRSIEWDLEDLEDTICIVEKNPTKFKIDNKELTYRRAFIDQTRDEVKIMKDKMNLSRGRDRDRTAREPLLDNSPARPPVNHGTTKYSKLENEVDSPSRQFLDETMQQQGIMMRQQDDQLEMIGESIGTLKTVSRQINSELDEQAVMLDDFGNELEVTDSKLDVTMKKMAKVLHMSNGNYSNYIPAPTNSVPNVSVYPQKTSPLSTLSTTITNCFMCSAD
;
A
#
# COMPACT_ATOMS: atom_id res chain seq x y z
N MET A 1 -4.05 -14.91 -47.00
CA MET A 1 -5.04 -14.40 -46.03
C MET A 1 -4.26 -13.80 -44.88
N SER A 2 -4.31 -12.47 -44.72
CA SER A 2 -3.74 -11.83 -43.52
C SER A 2 -4.57 -12.30 -42.35
N MET A 3 -3.99 -13.08 -41.43
CA MET A 3 -4.59 -13.27 -40.11
C MET A 3 -4.81 -11.86 -39.56
N THR A 4 -6.05 -11.44 -39.38
CA THR A 4 -6.37 -10.21 -38.66
C THR A 4 -5.99 -10.51 -37.21
N LEU A 5 -4.77 -10.13 -36.82
CA LEU A 5 -4.31 -10.21 -35.45
C LEU A 5 -5.33 -9.46 -34.60
N GLU A 6 -5.95 -10.16 -33.65
CA GLU A 6 -6.89 -9.54 -32.73
C GLU A 6 -6.17 -8.42 -31.98
N ASP A 7 -6.75 -7.22 -31.98
CA ASP A 7 -6.09 -6.05 -31.42
C ASP A 7 -5.93 -6.27 -29.89
N PRO A 8 -4.69 -6.27 -29.37
CA PRO A 8 -4.40 -6.59 -27.97
C PRO A 8 -5.18 -5.72 -26.98
N PHE A 9 -5.54 -4.50 -27.37
CA PHE A 9 -6.35 -3.63 -26.54
C PHE A 9 -7.69 -4.28 -26.15
N PHE A 10 -8.37 -4.94 -27.08
CA PHE A 10 -9.68 -5.52 -26.81
C PHE A 10 -9.60 -6.78 -25.96
N VAL A 11 -8.50 -7.53 -26.06
CA VAL A 11 -8.24 -8.69 -25.20
C VAL A 11 -8.08 -8.25 -23.76
N VAL A 12 -7.16 -7.30 -23.51
CA VAL A 12 -6.90 -6.77 -22.17
C VAL A 12 -8.13 -6.04 -21.64
N LYS A 13 -8.86 -5.29 -22.48
CA LYS A 13 -10.14 -4.68 -22.09
C LYS A 13 -11.16 -5.71 -21.60
N ASP A 14 -11.26 -6.87 -22.24
CA ASP A 14 -12.17 -7.94 -21.80
C ASP A 14 -11.74 -8.55 -20.46
N GLU A 15 -10.43 -8.71 -20.26
CA GLU A 15 -9.85 -9.15 -18.99
C GLU A 15 -10.11 -8.13 -17.87
N VAL A 16 -9.88 -6.85 -18.11
CA VAL A 16 -10.20 -5.75 -17.18
C VAL A 16 -11.70 -5.74 -16.86
N CYS A 17 -12.58 -5.92 -17.83
CA CYS A 17 -14.02 -6.02 -17.60
C CYS A 17 -14.39 -7.20 -16.69
N LYS A 18 -13.79 -8.37 -16.92
CA LYS A 18 -13.99 -9.56 -16.08
C LYS A 18 -13.48 -9.33 -14.66
N ALA A 19 -12.28 -8.77 -14.51
CA ALA A 19 -11.68 -8.43 -13.22
C ALA A 19 -12.54 -7.41 -12.47
N LEU A 20 -13.02 -6.36 -13.16
CA LEU A 20 -13.89 -5.35 -12.60
C LEU A 20 -15.23 -5.94 -12.15
N ASN A 21 -15.83 -6.84 -12.94
CA ASN A 21 -17.08 -7.49 -12.55
C ASN A 21 -16.92 -8.37 -11.30
N LYS A 22 -15.82 -9.12 -11.20
CA LYS A 22 -15.47 -9.87 -9.98
C LYS A 22 -15.28 -8.92 -8.79
N THR A 23 -14.59 -7.81 -9.02
CA THR A 23 -14.33 -6.77 -8.01
C THR A 23 -15.61 -6.11 -7.51
N ARG A 24 -16.58 -5.84 -8.39
CA ARG A 24 -17.91 -5.34 -8.00
C ARG A 24 -18.64 -6.30 -7.06
N GLY A 25 -18.61 -7.60 -7.35
CA GLY A 25 -19.19 -8.62 -6.48
C GLY A 25 -18.52 -8.66 -5.10
N LEU A 26 -17.18 -8.58 -5.07
CA LEU A 26 -16.41 -8.51 -3.83
C LEU A 26 -16.69 -7.23 -3.04
N TYR A 27 -16.78 -6.09 -3.73
CA TYR A 27 -17.13 -4.79 -3.15
C TYR A 27 -18.54 -4.80 -2.55
N GLY A 28 -19.51 -5.43 -3.20
CA GLY A 28 -20.86 -5.61 -2.66
C GLY A 28 -20.86 -6.37 -1.33
N ARG A 29 -20.20 -7.54 -1.30
CA ARG A 29 -20.05 -8.35 -0.07
C ARG A 29 -19.34 -7.58 1.05
N TRP A 30 -18.27 -6.86 0.70
CA TRP A 30 -17.54 -6.02 1.65
C TRP A 30 -18.43 -4.90 2.21
N SER A 31 -19.19 -4.23 1.36
CA SER A 31 -20.12 -3.16 1.76
C SER A 31 -21.23 -3.69 2.68
N ASP A 32 -21.81 -4.85 2.38
CA ASP A 32 -22.85 -5.48 3.21
C ASP A 32 -22.29 -5.88 4.59
N SER A 33 -21.05 -6.38 4.61
CA SER A 33 -20.34 -6.73 5.85
C SER A 33 -20.11 -5.50 6.74
N GLN A 34 -19.77 -4.35 6.14
CA GLN A 34 -19.61 -3.09 6.87
C GLN A 34 -20.92 -2.56 7.46
N VAL A 35 -22.04 -2.71 6.74
CA VAL A 35 -23.38 -2.33 7.23
C VAL A 35 -23.80 -3.23 8.39
N ASN A 36 -23.60 -4.55 8.27
CA ASN A 36 -23.94 -5.50 9.33
C ASN A 36 -23.14 -5.24 10.63
N ILE A 37 -21.86 -4.87 10.51
CA ILE A 37 -21.04 -4.49 11.68
C ILE A 37 -21.50 -3.15 12.27
N SER A 38 -21.84 -2.18 11.43
CA SER A 38 -22.37 -0.88 11.90
C SER A 38 -23.74 -1.02 12.58
N ALA A 39 -24.54 -2.02 12.21
CA ALA A 39 -25.83 -2.34 12.80
C ALA A 39 -25.74 -3.13 14.11
N LEU A 40 -24.56 -3.62 14.50
CA LEU A 40 -24.31 -4.13 15.85
C LEU A 40 -24.20 -2.93 16.82
N THR A 41 -25.35 -2.56 17.38
CA THR A 41 -25.50 -1.61 18.49
C THR A 41 -24.77 -2.13 19.76
N PRO A 42 -24.43 -1.24 20.71
CA PRO A 42 -23.64 -1.60 21.92
C PRO A 42 -24.33 -2.61 22.86
N ILE A 43 -25.61 -2.89 22.64
CA ILE A 43 -26.37 -3.88 23.40
C ILE A 43 -26.45 -5.12 22.52
N GLY A 44 -25.53 -6.05 22.78
CA GLY A 44 -25.41 -7.29 22.03
C GLY A 44 -26.69 -8.11 21.96
N LEU A 45 -26.70 -8.99 20.95
CA LEU A 45 -27.67 -10.04 20.62
C LEU A 45 -28.92 -9.57 19.86
N VAL A 46 -28.80 -9.55 18.53
CA VAL A 46 -29.91 -10.00 17.66
C VAL A 46 -29.84 -11.53 17.60
N PRO A 47 -30.86 -12.28 18.07
CA PRO A 47 -30.92 -13.72 17.91
C PRO A 47 -31.17 -14.04 16.43
N GLY A 48 -30.16 -14.57 15.73
CA GLY A 48 -30.31 -15.14 14.39
C GLY A 48 -29.47 -14.52 13.28
N GLY A 49 -28.70 -13.46 13.55
CA GLY A 49 -27.68 -12.96 12.61
C GLY A 49 -26.34 -13.62 12.88
N LEU A 50 -25.86 -14.48 11.97
CA LEU A 50 -24.47 -14.94 12.03
C LEU A 50 -23.55 -13.72 12.03
N PRO A 51 -22.67 -13.53 13.03
CA PRO A 51 -21.68 -12.48 12.97
C PRO A 51 -20.79 -12.77 11.77
N VAL A 52 -20.75 -11.87 10.79
CA VAL A 52 -19.69 -11.89 9.78
C VAL A 52 -18.38 -11.87 10.57
N SER A 53 -17.55 -12.91 10.42
CA SER A 53 -16.34 -13.03 11.22
C SER A 53 -15.43 -11.84 10.90
N LYS A 54 -14.83 -11.22 11.92
CA LYS A 54 -13.84 -10.13 11.76
C LYS A 54 -12.75 -10.52 10.74
N GLU A 55 -12.36 -11.78 10.74
CA GLU A 55 -11.42 -12.39 9.79
C GLU A 55 -11.93 -12.38 8.33
N GLU A 56 -13.23 -12.62 8.10
CA GLU A 56 -13.82 -12.56 6.76
C GLU A 56 -13.85 -11.11 6.23
N LEU A 57 -14.12 -10.13 7.11
CA LEU A 57 -14.05 -8.72 6.74
C LEU A 57 -12.62 -8.30 6.38
N GLU A 58 -11.63 -8.71 7.16
CA GLU A 58 -10.22 -8.39 6.90
C GLU A 58 -9.73 -9.03 5.61
N TRP A 59 -10.08 -10.30 5.38
CA TRP A 59 -9.78 -11.00 4.14
C TRP A 59 -10.43 -10.32 2.93
N THR A 60 -11.74 -10.05 2.98
CA THR A 60 -12.45 -9.38 1.87
C THR A 60 -11.91 -7.98 1.60
N THR A 61 -11.54 -7.22 2.65
CA THR A 61 -10.92 -5.90 2.52
C THR A 61 -9.57 -5.98 1.82
N THR A 62 -8.74 -6.97 2.17
CA THR A 62 -7.40 -7.16 1.59
C THR A 62 -7.49 -7.61 0.14
N GLU A 63 -8.32 -8.61 -0.15
CA GLU A 63 -8.56 -9.11 -1.51
C GLU A 63 -9.07 -7.98 -2.42
N LEU A 64 -9.97 -7.14 -1.92
CA LEU A 64 -10.52 -6.02 -2.67
C LEU A 64 -9.46 -4.96 -2.99
N ARG A 65 -8.55 -4.66 -2.05
CA ARG A 65 -7.42 -3.74 -2.30
C ARG A 65 -6.47 -4.29 -3.36
N ASN A 66 -6.22 -5.60 -3.35
CA ASN A 66 -5.35 -6.24 -4.31
C ASN A 66 -5.97 -6.24 -5.70
N ALA A 67 -7.25 -6.63 -5.80
CA ALA A 67 -7.99 -6.61 -7.05
C ALA A 67 -8.08 -5.21 -7.68
N LEU A 68 -8.40 -4.18 -6.88
CA LEU A 68 -8.44 -2.80 -7.35
C LEU A 68 -7.07 -2.32 -7.87
N ARG A 69 -5.98 -2.70 -7.19
CA ARG A 69 -4.62 -2.34 -7.63
C ARG A 69 -4.20 -3.03 -8.91
N SER A 70 -4.55 -4.32 -9.06
CA SER A 70 -4.30 -5.05 -10.31
C SER A 70 -4.99 -4.36 -11.49
N ILE A 71 -6.25 -3.95 -11.32
CA ILE A 71 -6.99 -3.21 -12.35
C ILE A 71 -6.32 -1.86 -12.64
N GLU A 72 -5.82 -1.13 -11.63
CA GLU A 72 -5.10 0.14 -11.86
C GLU A 72 -3.87 -0.05 -12.74
N TRP A 73 -3.08 -1.10 -12.50
CA TRP A 73 -1.91 -1.43 -13.34
C TRP A 73 -2.32 -1.78 -14.78
N ASP A 74 -3.33 -2.62 -14.96
CA ASP A 74 -3.82 -2.97 -16.30
C ASP A 74 -4.28 -1.71 -17.07
N LEU A 75 -4.89 -0.74 -16.38
CA LEU A 75 -5.32 0.53 -16.96
C LEU A 75 -4.16 1.48 -17.29
N GLU A 76 -3.09 1.49 -16.48
CA GLU A 76 -1.85 2.21 -16.78
C GLU A 76 -1.19 1.67 -18.06
N ASP A 77 -1.08 0.34 -18.20
CA ASP A 77 -0.53 -0.30 -19.40
C ASP A 77 -1.36 -0.03 -20.67
N LEU A 78 -2.70 -0.03 -20.53
CA LEU A 78 -3.60 0.34 -21.62
C LEU A 78 -3.43 1.80 -22.04
N GLU A 79 -3.24 2.72 -21.09
CA GLU A 79 -3.00 4.14 -21.36
C GLU A 79 -1.67 4.37 -22.08
N ASP A 80 -0.61 3.70 -21.64
CA ASP A 80 0.70 3.74 -22.31
C ASP A 80 0.59 3.21 -23.75
N THR A 81 -0.18 2.15 -23.96
CA THR A 81 -0.44 1.60 -25.29
C THR A 81 -1.17 2.62 -26.19
N ILE A 82 -2.17 3.33 -25.66
CA ILE A 82 -2.87 4.41 -26.40
C ILE A 82 -1.87 5.53 -26.77
N CYS A 83 -1.00 5.92 -25.84
CA CYS A 83 0.01 6.95 -26.06
C CYS A 83 1.00 6.56 -27.18
N ILE A 84 1.40 5.28 -27.24
CA ILE A 84 2.25 4.75 -28.31
C ILE A 84 1.54 4.78 -29.67
N VAL A 85 0.27 4.37 -29.71
CA VAL A 85 -0.55 4.36 -30.93
C VAL A 85 -0.73 5.77 -31.47
N GLU A 86 -1.04 6.73 -30.61
CA GLU A 86 -1.26 8.14 -30.98
C GLU A 86 0.00 8.78 -31.58
N LYS A 87 1.18 8.43 -31.06
CA LYS A 87 2.47 8.92 -31.57
C LYS A 87 2.85 8.32 -32.93
N ASN A 88 2.23 7.21 -33.36
CA ASN A 88 2.60 6.46 -34.56
C ASN A 88 1.40 6.13 -35.47
N PRO A 89 0.65 7.15 -35.95
CA PRO A 89 -0.62 6.94 -36.65
C PRO A 89 -0.47 6.15 -37.98
N THR A 90 0.66 6.31 -38.67
CA THR A 90 0.93 5.62 -39.94
C THR A 90 1.15 4.11 -39.79
N LYS A 91 1.62 3.68 -38.60
CA LYS A 91 1.91 2.27 -38.29
C LYS A 91 0.66 1.53 -37.84
N PHE A 92 -0.16 2.14 -36.98
CA PHE A 92 -1.29 1.47 -36.34
C PHE A 92 -2.64 1.70 -37.04
N LYS A 93 -2.80 2.78 -37.82
CA LYS A 93 -4.02 3.07 -38.59
C LYS A 93 -5.31 3.02 -37.76
N ILE A 94 -5.24 3.47 -36.51
CA ILE A 94 -6.40 3.59 -35.60
C ILE A 94 -7.03 4.98 -35.77
N ASP A 95 -8.36 5.03 -35.88
CA ASP A 95 -9.11 6.28 -36.03
C ASP A 95 -9.19 7.07 -34.71
N ASN A 96 -9.36 8.39 -34.79
CA ASN A 96 -9.48 9.26 -33.63
C ASN A 96 -10.73 8.92 -32.78
N LYS A 97 -11.82 8.50 -33.44
CA LYS A 97 -13.03 8.01 -32.75
C LYS A 97 -12.74 6.80 -31.88
N GLU A 98 -11.94 5.87 -32.39
CA GLU A 98 -11.54 4.67 -31.68
C GLU A 98 -10.63 5.03 -30.50
N LEU A 99 -9.62 5.89 -30.70
CA LEU A 99 -8.78 6.39 -29.59
C LEU A 99 -9.61 7.06 -28.49
N THR A 100 -10.61 7.84 -28.86
CA THR A 100 -11.54 8.48 -27.91
C THR A 100 -12.33 7.44 -27.12
N TYR A 101 -12.82 6.39 -27.78
CA TYR A 101 -13.52 5.28 -27.12
C TYR A 101 -12.62 4.56 -26.12
N ARG A 102 -11.36 4.28 -26.50
CA ARG A 102 -10.39 3.61 -25.62
C ARG A 102 -10.08 4.43 -24.37
N ARG A 103 -9.88 5.75 -24.52
CA ARG A 103 -9.67 6.66 -23.39
C ARG A 103 -10.89 6.72 -22.47
N ALA A 104 -12.08 6.87 -23.04
CA ALA A 104 -13.32 6.92 -22.27
C ALA A 104 -13.53 5.64 -21.43
N PHE A 105 -13.18 4.47 -21.98
CA PHE A 105 -13.22 3.21 -21.23
C PHE A 105 -12.25 3.21 -20.03
N ILE A 106 -11.01 3.65 -20.23
CA ILE A 106 -10.01 3.74 -19.15
C ILE A 106 -10.48 4.71 -18.07
N ASP A 107 -10.91 5.91 -18.46
CA ASP A 107 -11.36 6.96 -17.54
C ASP A 107 -12.57 6.50 -16.72
N GLN A 108 -13.58 5.91 -17.36
CA GLN A 108 -14.75 5.38 -16.67
C GLN A 108 -14.38 4.29 -15.66
N THR A 109 -13.46 3.40 -16.03
CA THR A 109 -13.02 2.31 -15.14
C THR A 109 -12.20 2.86 -13.97
N ARG A 110 -11.31 3.83 -14.21
CA ARG A 110 -10.54 4.52 -13.18
C ARG A 110 -11.44 5.22 -12.17
N ASP A 111 -12.47 5.93 -12.65
CA ASP A 111 -13.43 6.60 -11.79
C ASP A 111 -14.16 5.61 -10.87
N GLU A 112 -14.57 4.46 -11.41
CA GLU A 112 -15.24 3.44 -10.61
C GLU A 112 -14.32 2.83 -9.54
N VAL A 113 -13.08 2.50 -9.92
CA VAL A 113 -12.05 2.00 -8.99
C VAL A 113 -11.78 3.03 -7.90
N LYS A 114 -11.66 4.31 -8.26
CA LYS A 114 -11.47 5.41 -7.32
C LYS A 114 -12.64 5.53 -6.34
N ILE A 115 -13.88 5.47 -6.82
CA ILE A 115 -15.09 5.51 -5.97
C ILE A 115 -15.06 4.37 -4.95
N MET A 116 -14.70 3.14 -5.38
CA MET A 116 -14.59 2.00 -4.47
C MET A 116 -13.50 2.22 -3.41
N LYS A 117 -12.31 2.69 -3.80
CA LYS A 117 -11.20 2.99 -2.88
C LYS A 117 -11.55 4.08 -1.86
N ASP A 118 -12.19 5.16 -2.31
CA ASP A 118 -12.58 6.28 -1.44
C ASP A 118 -13.58 5.83 -0.37
N LYS A 119 -14.58 5.02 -0.75
CA LYS A 119 -15.55 4.45 0.19
C LYS A 119 -14.89 3.52 1.21
N MET A 120 -13.92 2.70 0.78
CA MET A 120 -13.13 1.85 1.69
C MET A 120 -12.30 2.65 2.69
N ASN A 121 -11.76 3.80 2.27
CA ASN A 121 -10.99 4.67 3.15
C ASN A 121 -11.87 5.42 4.16
N LEU A 122 -13.06 5.88 3.74
CA LEU A 122 -14.03 6.53 4.63
C LEU A 122 -14.55 5.58 5.73
N SER A 123 -14.75 4.30 5.43
CA SER A 123 -15.18 3.31 6.42
C SER A 123 -14.16 3.16 7.57
N ARG A 124 -12.86 3.18 7.24
CA ARG A 124 -11.76 3.13 8.23
C ARG A 124 -11.72 4.36 9.15
N GLY A 125 -12.12 5.52 8.64
CA GLY A 125 -12.15 6.77 9.41
C GLY A 125 -13.25 6.81 10.46
N ARG A 126 -14.42 6.19 10.19
CA ARG A 126 -15.55 6.16 11.13
C ARG A 126 -15.28 5.28 12.35
N ASP A 127 -14.59 4.15 12.19
CA ASP A 127 -14.18 3.32 13.34
C ASP A 127 -13.25 4.08 14.29
N ARG A 128 -12.36 4.92 13.74
CA ARG A 128 -11.44 5.76 14.52
C ARG A 128 -12.12 6.95 15.20
N ASP A 129 -13.07 7.60 14.52
CA ASP A 129 -13.82 8.73 15.08
C ASP A 129 -14.83 8.29 16.15
N ARG A 130 -15.40 7.08 16.01
CA ARG A 130 -16.31 6.49 16.99
C ARG A 130 -15.60 6.11 18.30
N THR A 131 -14.33 5.66 18.23
CA THR A 131 -13.50 5.42 19.42
C THR A 131 -12.92 6.71 20.01
N ALA A 132 -12.80 7.79 19.23
CA ALA A 132 -12.30 9.10 19.69
C ALA A 132 -13.38 10.05 20.25
N ARG A 133 -14.66 9.78 20.04
CA ARG A 133 -15.81 10.63 20.45
C ARG A 133 -16.56 10.16 21.70
N GLU A 134 -15.98 9.33 22.55
CA GLU A 134 -16.50 9.23 23.93
C GLU A 134 -16.21 10.56 24.65
N PRO A 135 -17.24 11.34 25.04
CA PRO A 135 -17.03 12.71 25.50
C PRO A 135 -16.56 12.71 26.96
N LEU A 136 -15.30 13.06 27.20
CA LEU A 136 -14.85 13.59 28.49
C LEU A 136 -15.49 14.97 28.67
N LEU A 137 -16.57 15.03 29.44
CA LEU A 137 -17.28 16.27 29.75
C LEU A 137 -16.42 17.15 30.67
N ASP A 138 -15.93 18.26 30.09
CA ASP A 138 -15.33 19.40 30.76
C ASP A 138 -16.39 20.12 31.63
N ASN A 139 -16.21 20.11 32.95
CA ASN A 139 -16.95 20.93 33.90
C ASN A 139 -15.97 21.49 34.93
N SER A 140 -15.25 22.54 34.58
CA SER A 140 -14.56 23.40 35.55
C SER A 140 -15.52 24.44 36.12
N PRO A 141 -15.83 24.48 37.44
CA PRO A 141 -16.48 25.63 38.04
C PRO A 141 -15.43 26.63 38.54
N ALA A 142 -15.62 27.87 38.10
CA ALA A 142 -14.91 29.05 38.57
C ALA A 142 -14.93 29.17 40.12
N ARG A 143 -13.78 29.53 40.66
CA ARG A 143 -13.53 29.81 42.09
C ARG A 143 -14.14 31.15 42.51
N PRO A 144 -14.96 31.24 43.57
CA PRO A 144 -15.16 32.49 44.29
C PRO A 144 -14.17 32.59 45.48
N PRO A 145 -13.71 33.79 45.89
CA PRO A 145 -12.87 33.95 47.06
C PRO A 145 -13.75 34.03 48.32
N VAL A 146 -13.49 33.18 49.32
CA VAL A 146 -14.11 33.30 50.64
C VAL A 146 -13.05 33.71 51.65
N ASN A 147 -13.12 34.97 52.08
CA ASN A 147 -12.55 35.42 53.33
C ASN A 147 -13.35 34.80 54.49
N HIS A 148 -12.68 34.24 55.51
CA HIS A 148 -13.18 34.31 56.88
C HIS A 148 -12.04 34.20 57.88
N GLY A 149 -12.07 35.10 58.85
CA GLY A 149 -11.16 35.15 59.97
C GLY A 149 -11.57 34.20 61.10
N THR A 150 -10.57 33.87 61.92
CA THR A 150 -10.61 33.57 63.35
C THR A 150 -11.85 32.83 63.90
N THR A 151 -11.68 31.56 64.26
CA THR A 151 -12.04 31.04 65.59
C THR A 151 -11.35 29.71 65.84
N LYS A 152 -10.87 29.55 67.09
CA LYS A 152 -10.03 28.45 67.57
C LYS A 152 -10.90 27.33 68.15
N TYR A 153 -10.41 26.10 68.01
CA TYR A 153 -10.87 24.84 68.65
C TYR A 153 -12.27 24.34 68.26
N SER A 154 -12.31 23.44 67.26
CA SER A 154 -13.31 22.37 67.19
C SER A 154 -12.61 21.05 66.83
N LYS A 155 -12.97 20.00 67.57
CA LYS A 155 -12.49 18.63 67.53
C LYS A 155 -12.25 18.07 66.12
N LEU A 156 -11.16 17.31 65.99
CA LEU A 156 -10.97 16.27 64.97
C LEU A 156 -12.01 15.17 65.15
N GLU A 157 -13.19 15.31 64.54
CA GLU A 157 -14.17 14.23 64.47
C GLU A 157 -15.08 14.42 63.24
N ASN A 158 -14.47 14.33 62.05
CA ASN A 158 -15.10 13.91 60.77
C ASN A 158 -14.07 14.02 59.63
N GLU A 159 -12.99 13.25 59.71
CA GLU A 159 -12.05 13.08 58.59
C GLU A 159 -12.32 11.75 57.86
N VAL A 160 -13.60 11.38 57.74
CA VAL A 160 -14.04 10.17 57.04
C VAL A 160 -14.72 10.47 55.71
N ASP A 161 -15.01 11.75 55.44
CA ASP A 161 -15.65 12.21 54.21
C ASP A 161 -14.89 13.41 53.63
N SER A 162 -13.57 13.25 53.50
CA SER A 162 -12.72 14.23 52.82
C SER A 162 -12.86 14.02 51.31
N PRO A 163 -13.27 15.04 50.53
CA PRO A 163 -13.27 15.00 49.06
C PRO A 163 -11.92 14.56 48.47
N SER A 164 -10.83 14.72 49.24
CA SER A 164 -9.49 14.28 48.89
C SER A 164 -9.32 12.75 48.81
N ARG A 165 -10.12 11.94 49.53
CA ARG A 165 -10.05 10.46 49.40
C ARG A 165 -10.86 9.94 48.22
N GLN A 166 -12.03 10.52 47.95
CA GLN A 166 -12.79 10.22 46.72
C GLN A 166 -11.97 10.58 45.49
N PHE A 167 -11.32 11.74 45.51
CA PHE A 167 -10.37 12.14 44.47
C PHE A 167 -9.19 11.18 44.33
N LEU A 168 -8.63 10.67 45.44
CA LEU A 168 -7.52 9.72 45.39
C LEU A 168 -7.91 8.36 44.81
N ASP A 169 -9.08 7.84 45.19
CA ASP A 169 -9.61 6.57 44.68
C ASP A 169 -10.00 6.68 43.20
N GLU A 170 -10.62 7.80 42.79
CA GLU A 170 -10.94 8.13 41.41
C GLU A 170 -9.68 8.32 40.57
N THR A 171 -8.65 8.99 41.10
CA THR A 171 -7.35 9.14 40.43
C THR A 171 -6.65 7.79 40.24
N MET A 172 -6.73 6.90 41.24
CA MET A 172 -6.12 5.58 41.18
C MET A 172 -6.86 4.66 40.20
N GLN A 173 -8.19 4.74 40.16
CA GLN A 173 -9.01 4.04 39.16
C GLN A 173 -8.73 4.56 37.75
N GLN A 174 -8.55 5.87 37.58
CA GLN A 174 -8.21 6.48 36.30
C GLN A 174 -6.79 6.11 35.83
N GLN A 175 -5.82 6.01 36.74
CA GLN A 175 -4.49 5.48 36.42
C GLN A 175 -4.56 3.99 36.01
N GLY A 176 -5.42 3.18 36.64
CA GLY A 176 -5.62 1.78 36.24
C GLY A 176 -6.21 1.62 34.83
N ILE A 177 -7.15 2.50 34.46
CA ILE A 177 -7.71 2.55 33.11
C ILE A 177 -6.66 3.02 32.10
N MET A 178 -5.85 4.03 32.47
CA MET A 178 -4.76 4.53 31.63
C MET A 178 -3.68 3.48 31.37
N MET A 179 -3.31 2.68 32.39
CA MET A 179 -2.38 1.57 32.21
C MET A 179 -2.94 0.49 31.27
N ARG A 180 -4.22 0.12 31.41
CA ARG A 180 -4.84 -0.84 30.47
C ARG A 180 -4.89 -0.31 29.04
N GLN A 181 -5.22 0.96 28.86
CA GLN A 181 -5.21 1.57 27.52
C GLN A 181 -3.80 1.57 26.91
N GLN A 182 -2.76 1.75 27.73
CA GLN A 182 -1.37 1.65 27.26
C GLN A 182 -0.98 0.20 26.94
N ASP A 183 -1.44 -0.78 27.71
CA ASP A 183 -1.19 -2.20 27.42
C ASP A 183 -1.87 -2.63 26.10
N ASP A 184 -3.12 -2.19 25.86
CA ASP A 184 -3.83 -2.43 24.59
C ASP A 184 -3.09 -1.76 23.40
N GLN A 185 -2.48 -0.59 23.62
CA GLN A 185 -1.62 0.06 22.61
C GLN A 185 -0.34 -0.73 22.35
N LEU A 186 0.28 -1.30 23.39
CA LEU A 186 1.47 -2.15 23.25
C LEU A 186 1.15 -3.45 22.51
N GLU A 187 -0.03 -4.04 22.71
CA GLU A 187 -0.50 -5.21 21.97
C GLU A 187 -0.67 -4.90 20.48
N MET A 188 -1.33 -3.80 20.12
CA MET A 188 -1.43 -3.34 18.72
C MET A 188 -0.07 -3.05 18.08
N ILE A 189 0.88 -2.49 18.84
CA ILE A 189 2.26 -2.32 18.38
C ILE A 189 2.93 -3.69 18.18
N GLY A 190 2.65 -4.66 19.05
CA GLY A 190 3.11 -6.05 18.91
C GLY A 190 2.62 -6.72 17.62
N GLU A 191 1.35 -6.54 17.27
CA GLU A 191 0.77 -7.02 16.01
C GLU A 191 1.42 -6.34 14.80
N SER A 192 1.66 -5.02 14.89
CA SER A 192 2.34 -4.25 13.85
C SER A 192 3.79 -4.70 13.66
N ILE A 193 4.49 -5.09 14.72
CA ILE A 193 5.84 -5.69 14.65
C ILE A 193 5.77 -7.09 14.04
N GLY A 194 4.75 -7.88 14.35
CA GLY A 194 4.52 -9.20 13.77
C GLY A 194 4.32 -9.14 12.26
N THR A 195 3.51 -8.20 11.77
CA THR A 195 3.32 -7.97 10.33
C THR A 195 4.60 -7.46 9.67
N LEU A 196 5.31 -6.51 10.27
CA LEU A 196 6.61 -6.02 9.77
C LEU A 196 7.64 -7.14 9.65
N LYS A 197 7.69 -8.08 10.62
CA LYS A 197 8.56 -9.25 10.56
C LYS A 197 8.23 -10.19 9.40
N THR A 198 6.94 -10.38 9.11
CA THR A 198 6.50 -11.20 7.97
C THR A 198 6.88 -10.53 6.65
N VAL A 199 6.63 -9.22 6.51
CA VAL A 199 7.02 -8.44 5.32
C VAL A 199 8.54 -8.44 5.14
N SER A 200 9.31 -8.28 6.23
CA SER A 200 10.78 -8.32 6.19
C SER A 200 11.30 -9.68 5.72
N ARG A 201 10.68 -10.79 6.13
CA ARG A 201 11.02 -12.13 5.62
C ARG A 201 10.72 -12.28 4.14
N GLN A 202 9.58 -11.77 3.69
CA GLN A 202 9.21 -11.81 2.28
C GLN A 202 10.18 -10.97 1.42
N ILE A 203 10.57 -9.79 1.89
CA ILE A 203 11.58 -8.96 1.23
C ILE A 203 12.92 -9.70 1.15
N ASN A 204 13.34 -10.38 2.21
CA ASN A 204 14.59 -11.14 2.20
C ASN A 204 14.56 -12.31 1.21
N SER A 205 13.45 -13.05 1.12
CA SER A 205 13.27 -14.11 0.12
C SER A 205 13.32 -13.55 -1.31
N GLU A 206 12.64 -12.44 -1.57
CA GLU A 206 12.63 -11.78 -2.88
C GLU A 206 14.02 -11.25 -3.26
N LEU A 207 14.79 -10.72 -2.30
CA LEU A 207 16.17 -10.29 -2.53
C LEU A 207 17.08 -11.47 -2.86
N ASP A 208 16.91 -12.61 -2.19
CA ASP A 208 17.66 -13.84 -2.49
C ASP A 208 17.29 -14.39 -3.87
N GLU A 209 16.01 -14.36 -4.25
CA GLU A 209 15.54 -14.74 -5.60
C GLU A 209 16.09 -13.79 -6.67
N GLN A 210 16.10 -12.48 -6.43
CA GLN A 210 16.70 -11.50 -7.33
C GLN A 210 18.21 -11.67 -7.46
N ALA A 211 18.92 -12.07 -6.40
CA ALA A 211 20.34 -12.37 -6.47
C ALA A 211 20.63 -13.55 -7.41
N VAL A 212 19.78 -14.59 -7.39
CA VAL A 212 19.86 -15.71 -8.34
C VAL A 212 19.52 -15.27 -9.76
N MET A 213 18.45 -14.48 -9.95
CA MET A 213 18.08 -13.96 -11.27
C MET A 213 19.17 -13.05 -11.89
N LEU A 214 19.90 -12.30 -11.07
CA LEU A 214 21.01 -11.46 -11.53
C LEU A 214 22.24 -12.29 -11.93
N ASP A 215 22.51 -13.40 -11.24
CA ASP A 215 23.57 -14.34 -11.64
C ASP A 215 23.22 -15.00 -12.98
N ASP A 216 21.97 -15.45 -13.15
CA ASP A 216 21.46 -16.00 -14.42
C ASP A 216 21.53 -14.98 -15.56
N PHE A 217 21.18 -13.71 -15.30
CA PHE A 217 21.31 -12.64 -16.28
C PHE A 217 22.79 -12.38 -16.64
N GLY A 218 23.69 -12.45 -15.66
CA GLY A 218 25.13 -12.38 -15.89
C GLY A 218 25.63 -13.50 -16.82
N ASN A 219 25.18 -14.74 -16.58
CA ASN A 219 25.48 -15.89 -17.41
C ASN A 219 24.94 -15.74 -18.84
N GLU A 220 23.70 -15.24 -19.00
CA GLU A 220 23.11 -14.99 -20.31
C GLU A 220 23.84 -13.86 -21.07
N LEU A 221 24.32 -12.83 -20.35
CA LEU A 221 25.14 -11.77 -20.92
C LEU A 221 26.48 -12.30 -21.42
N GLU A 222 27.16 -13.17 -20.68
CA GLU A 222 28.42 -13.80 -21.12
C GLU A 222 28.21 -14.70 -22.35
N VAL A 223 27.11 -15.46 -22.39
CA VAL A 223 26.72 -16.23 -23.58
C VAL A 223 26.41 -15.30 -24.77
N THR A 224 25.77 -14.16 -24.53
CA THR A 224 25.48 -13.18 -25.56
C THR A 224 26.76 -12.52 -26.09
N ASP A 225 27.71 -12.20 -25.21
CA ASP A 225 29.03 -11.64 -25.57
C ASP A 225 29.84 -12.62 -26.43
N SER A 226 29.89 -13.90 -26.05
CA SER A 226 30.57 -14.93 -26.85
C SER A 226 29.92 -15.13 -28.23
N LYS A 227 28.58 -15.09 -28.32
CA LYS A 227 27.86 -15.14 -29.61
C LYS A 227 28.12 -13.89 -30.45
N LEU A 228 28.18 -12.71 -29.83
CA LEU A 228 28.51 -11.45 -30.49
C LEU A 228 29.93 -11.51 -31.06
N ASP A 229 30.92 -11.93 -30.27
CA ASP A 229 32.31 -12.12 -30.72
C ASP A 229 32.42 -13.09 -31.90
N VAL A 230 31.74 -14.24 -31.85
CA VAL A 230 31.67 -15.18 -32.97
C VAL A 230 31.04 -14.53 -34.21
N THR A 231 29.97 -13.75 -34.03
CA THR A 231 29.29 -13.04 -35.13
C THR A 231 30.21 -11.98 -35.73
N MET A 232 30.95 -11.26 -34.90
CA MET A 232 31.90 -10.24 -35.29
C MET A 232 33.08 -10.84 -36.06
N LYS A 233 33.63 -11.97 -35.60
CA LYS A 233 34.64 -12.77 -36.31
C LYS A 233 34.14 -13.25 -37.67
N LYS A 234 32.89 -13.71 -37.76
CA LYS A 234 32.26 -14.11 -39.02
C LYS A 234 32.08 -12.92 -39.96
N MET A 235 31.62 -11.77 -39.46
CA MET A 235 31.51 -10.54 -40.25
C MET A 235 32.87 -10.11 -40.80
N ALA A 236 33.94 -10.12 -39.99
CA ALA A 236 35.29 -9.79 -40.45
C ALA A 236 35.77 -10.73 -41.56
N LYS A 237 35.47 -12.02 -41.46
CA LYS A 237 35.80 -13.02 -42.49
C LYS A 237 35.03 -12.81 -43.80
N VAL A 238 33.73 -12.51 -43.72
CA VAL A 238 32.88 -12.22 -44.90
C VAL A 238 33.28 -10.91 -45.58
N LEU A 239 33.66 -9.91 -44.79
CA LEU A 239 34.16 -8.62 -45.28
C LEU A 239 35.57 -8.72 -45.90
N HIS A 240 36.14 -9.93 -46.00
CA HIS A 240 37.51 -10.15 -46.48
C HIS A 240 38.48 -9.17 -45.80
N MET A 241 38.34 -8.97 -44.48
CA MET A 241 39.36 -8.34 -43.67
C MET A 241 40.56 -9.29 -43.68
N SER A 242 41.35 -9.13 -44.73
CA SER A 242 42.50 -9.93 -45.12
C SER A 242 43.40 -10.18 -43.92
N ASN A 243 43.83 -11.44 -43.83
CA ASN A 243 44.77 -12.16 -42.96
C ASN A 243 46.04 -11.42 -42.41
N GLY A 244 46.08 -10.10 -42.32
CA GLY A 244 47.26 -9.31 -41.92
C GLY A 244 47.14 -8.49 -40.64
N ASN A 245 45.95 -8.13 -40.14
CA ASN A 245 45.84 -7.11 -39.08
C ASN A 245 44.93 -7.48 -37.90
N TYR A 246 44.84 -8.76 -37.51
CA TYR A 246 44.17 -9.13 -36.24
C TYR A 246 44.86 -8.53 -35.00
N SER A 247 46.13 -8.11 -35.11
CA SER A 247 46.85 -7.46 -34.00
C SER A 247 46.40 -6.01 -33.71
N ASN A 248 45.65 -5.38 -34.62
CA ASN A 248 45.14 -4.01 -34.47
C ASN A 248 43.63 -3.96 -34.22
N TYR A 249 42.99 -5.12 -34.05
CA TYR A 249 41.62 -5.15 -33.55
C TYR A 249 41.68 -4.82 -32.05
N ILE A 250 41.55 -3.54 -31.73
CA ILE A 250 41.23 -3.09 -30.38
C ILE A 250 39.74 -3.38 -30.26
N PRO A 251 39.32 -4.37 -29.45
CA PRO A 251 37.90 -4.51 -29.12
C PRO A 251 37.44 -3.13 -28.65
N ALA A 252 36.29 -2.66 -29.13
CA ALA A 252 35.67 -1.49 -28.50
C ALA A 252 35.74 -1.73 -27.00
N PRO A 253 36.28 -0.80 -26.19
CA PRO A 253 36.46 -1.03 -24.77
C PRO A 253 35.09 -1.47 -24.28
N THR A 254 34.97 -2.75 -23.95
CA THR A 254 33.91 -3.21 -23.10
C THR A 254 34.25 -2.44 -21.85
N ASN A 255 33.51 -1.36 -21.60
CA ASN A 255 33.51 -0.78 -20.29
C ASN A 255 33.20 -1.98 -19.40
N SER A 256 34.24 -2.53 -18.76
CA SER A 256 34.10 -3.21 -17.49
C SER A 256 33.13 -2.33 -16.76
N VAL A 257 31.91 -2.83 -16.61
CA VAL A 257 30.80 -2.07 -16.04
C VAL A 257 31.41 -1.35 -14.85
N PRO A 258 31.41 -0.01 -14.82
CA PRO A 258 31.93 0.67 -13.65
C PRO A 258 31.17 0.06 -12.49
N ASN A 259 31.92 -0.55 -11.57
CA ASN A 259 31.43 -1.15 -10.34
C ASN A 259 30.16 -0.40 -9.93
N VAL A 260 29.00 -1.06 -10.02
CA VAL A 260 27.68 -0.42 -9.87
C VAL A 260 27.60 0.12 -8.44
N SER A 261 28.12 1.33 -8.28
CA SER A 261 28.21 2.08 -7.05
C SER A 261 27.69 3.49 -7.25
N VAL A 262 27.40 3.91 -8.49
CA VAL A 262 26.86 5.24 -8.76
C VAL A 262 25.94 5.23 -10.00
N TYR A 263 24.74 4.69 -9.85
CA TYR A 263 23.55 5.24 -10.52
C TYR A 263 22.55 5.59 -9.42
N PRO A 264 21.81 6.70 -9.53
CA PRO A 264 20.78 7.01 -8.55
C PRO A 264 19.81 5.83 -8.57
N GLN A 265 19.66 5.14 -7.43
CA GLN A 265 18.59 4.16 -7.25
C GLN A 265 17.31 4.83 -7.75
N LYS A 266 16.80 4.39 -8.90
CA LYS A 266 15.41 4.64 -9.23
C LYS A 266 14.66 3.81 -8.22
N THR A 267 14.30 4.46 -7.11
CA THR A 267 13.65 3.84 -5.96
C THR A 267 12.45 3.07 -6.47
N SER A 268 12.53 1.74 -6.42
CA SER A 268 11.35 0.89 -6.56
C SER A 268 10.32 1.40 -5.55
N PRO A 269 9.02 1.43 -5.87
CA PRO A 269 7.98 2.00 -4.98
C PRO A 269 7.96 1.39 -3.56
N LEU A 270 8.55 0.20 -3.40
CA LEU A 270 8.75 -0.47 -2.11
C LEU A 270 9.91 0.12 -1.27
N SER A 271 10.99 0.60 -1.90
CA SER A 271 12.06 1.32 -1.19
C SER A 271 11.58 2.68 -0.67
N THR A 272 10.70 3.35 -1.42
CA THR A 272 10.05 4.60 -1.01
C THR A 272 9.15 4.39 0.21
N LEU A 273 8.50 3.24 0.33
CA LEU A 273 7.73 2.84 1.51
C LEU A 273 8.63 2.64 2.74
N SER A 274 9.78 1.98 2.58
CA SER A 274 10.78 1.81 3.65
C SER A 274 11.33 3.16 4.16
N THR A 275 11.67 4.06 3.23
CA THR A 275 12.16 5.41 3.57
C THR A 275 11.06 6.29 4.18
N THR A 276 9.81 6.15 3.72
CA THR A 276 8.66 6.89 4.29
C THR A 276 8.34 6.44 5.72
N ILE A 277 8.42 5.14 5.99
CA ILE A 277 8.22 4.59 7.34
C ILE A 277 9.36 5.03 8.28
N THR A 278 10.60 5.08 7.79
CA THR A 278 11.77 5.51 8.58
C THR A 278 11.73 7.02 8.88
N ASN A 279 11.32 7.85 7.93
CA ASN A 279 11.24 9.30 8.12
C ASN A 279 10.05 9.73 9.02
N CYS A 280 8.93 8.99 9.01
CA CYS A 280 7.83 9.26 9.93
C CYS A 280 8.19 8.98 11.40
N PHE A 281 9.15 8.08 11.66
CA PHE A 281 9.65 7.81 13.02
C PHE A 281 10.65 8.85 13.52
N MET A 282 11.38 9.54 12.63
CA MET A 282 12.36 10.57 13.01
C MET A 282 11.76 11.97 13.18
N CYS A 283 10.59 12.26 12.59
CA CYS A 283 9.90 13.55 12.77
C CYS A 283 9.00 13.62 14.02
N SER A 284 8.98 12.59 14.87
CA SER A 284 8.26 12.60 16.17
C SER A 284 9.20 12.79 17.37
N ALA A 285 10.47 13.13 17.13
CA ALA A 285 11.45 13.44 18.17
C ALA A 285 11.96 14.87 17.99
N ASP A 286 11.06 15.84 18.08
CA ASP A 286 11.30 17.25 18.47
C ASP A 286 10.02 17.83 19.09
#